data_AF-A0A9D7UZB4-F1
#
_entry.id   AF-A0A9D7UZB4-F1
#
_cell.length_a   1.000
_cell.length_b   1.000
_cell.length_c   1.000
_cell.angle_alpha   90.00
_cell.angle_beta   90.00
_cell.angle_gamma   90.00
#
_symmetry.space_group_name_H-M   'P 1'
#
loop_
_entity.id
_entity.type
_entity.pdbx_description
1 polymer ?
#
loop_
_entity_poly.entity_id
_entity_poly.type
_entity_poly.pdbx_seq_one_letter_code
_entity_poly.pdbx_strand_id
1 'polypeptide(L)'
;MHLDTFIIQPTAKAAYCALGKGSSTIHLRRPGRQANQALPGPHIKVEDLVPLIPANAFRLLEVEGKKYWCFSRNVTIPTLGKVRLVISFDNPELKGNFVILVTNRLDWSAEFIIQTYLRRWPIETFYQDSKGQLGLDEYRMRTAEAFQKHWCLVFIAYSFLHLHCLELSFAKGSALPLKSIGEACRQQGQALVQPLILMVHDLLSAGESVDSVFRLLFTKQAISL
;
A
#
# COMPACT_ATOMS: atom_id res chain seq x y z
N MET A 1 -20.30 12.01 3.45
CA MET A 1 -19.63 11.91 4.76
C MET A 1 -18.87 10.59 4.77
N HIS A 2 -17.65 10.55 4.22
CA HIS A 2 -16.82 9.34 4.21
C HIS A 2 -15.43 9.76 4.64
N LEU A 3 -14.99 9.32 5.82
CA LEU A 3 -13.61 9.44 6.28
C LEU A 3 -13.33 8.27 7.21
N ASP A 4 -12.71 7.21 6.68
CA ASP A 4 -12.52 5.95 7.41
C ASP A 4 -11.13 5.78 8.05
N THR A 5 -10.12 6.61 7.73
CA THR A 5 -8.87 6.87 8.50
C THR A 5 -7.97 7.81 7.68
N PHE A 6 -7.36 8.83 8.31
CA PHE A 6 -6.34 9.72 7.72
C PHE A 6 -4.98 9.51 8.38
N ILE A 7 -3.91 9.73 7.61
CA ILE A 7 -2.51 9.70 8.09
C ILE A 7 -1.92 11.11 7.98
N ILE A 8 -1.22 11.55 9.02
CA ILE A 8 -0.33 12.73 8.95
C ILE A 8 1.08 12.21 9.23
N GLN A 9 1.97 12.18 8.23
CA GLN A 9 3.36 11.75 8.42
C GLN A 9 4.30 12.96 8.52
N PRO A 10 5.22 13.02 9.51
CA PRO A 10 6.05 14.20 9.72
C PRO A 10 7.21 14.37 8.74
N THR A 11 7.86 13.32 8.22
CA THR A 11 9.01 13.51 7.31
C THR A 11 9.36 12.30 6.44
N ALA A 12 9.49 12.61 5.13
CA ALA A 12 10.30 12.02 4.06
C ALA A 12 10.08 10.55 3.62
N LYS A 13 9.59 10.46 2.38
CA LYS A 13 9.51 9.35 1.42
C LYS A 13 8.32 8.37 1.58
N ALA A 14 7.37 8.62 0.68
CA ALA A 14 6.33 7.73 0.16
C ALA A 14 5.07 7.53 1.03
N ALA A 15 4.14 8.46 0.91
CA ALA A 15 2.73 8.13 0.68
C ALA A 15 2.02 9.37 0.08
N TYR A 16 1.70 9.30 -1.21
CA TYR A 16 0.80 10.27 -1.85
C TYR A 16 -0.62 10.04 -1.30
N CYS A 17 -1.20 11.06 -0.69
CA CYS A 17 -2.65 11.25 -0.70
C CYS A 17 -2.91 12.76 -0.74
N ALA A 18 -3.59 13.17 -1.81
CA ALA A 18 -3.88 14.56 -2.13
C ALA A 18 -4.62 15.23 -0.97
N LEU A 19 -4.12 16.38 -0.52
CA LEU A 19 -4.92 17.50 -0.04
C LEU A 19 -4.08 18.77 -0.10
N GLY A 20 -4.70 19.83 -0.63
CA GLY A 20 -4.10 21.15 -0.79
C GLY A 20 -3.59 21.72 0.53
N LYS A 21 -2.56 22.56 0.40
CA LYS A 21 -1.90 23.34 1.45
C LYS A 21 -2.89 23.80 2.53
N GLY A 22 -2.80 23.21 3.72
CA GLY A 22 -3.59 23.62 4.88
C GLY A 22 -3.07 22.98 6.15
N SER A 23 -2.29 23.74 6.94
CA SER A 23 -1.87 23.32 8.28
C SER A 23 -3.10 23.01 9.13
N SER A 24 -3.20 21.77 9.62
CA SER A 24 -4.33 21.32 10.45
C SER A 24 -3.99 21.48 11.92
N THR A 25 -4.74 22.32 12.61
CA THR A 25 -4.43 22.83 13.94
C THR A 25 -5.49 22.38 14.95
N ILE A 26 -5.16 21.72 16.05
CA ILE A 26 -6.15 21.07 16.95
C ILE A 26 -6.80 22.09 17.93
N HIS A 27 -8.09 21.93 18.23
CA HIS A 27 -8.82 22.61 19.31
C HIS A 27 -9.19 21.61 20.42
N LEU A 28 -8.89 21.89 21.68
CA LEU A 28 -9.29 21.04 22.80
C LEU A 28 -10.29 21.80 23.70
N ARG A 29 -11.54 21.34 23.76
CA ARG A 29 -12.57 21.83 24.71
C ARG A 29 -13.14 20.65 25.51
N ARG A 30 -13.12 20.75 26.84
CA ARG A 30 -13.59 19.71 27.79
C ARG A 30 -15.08 19.89 28.16
N PRO A 31 -15.73 18.81 28.64
CA PRO A 31 -16.46 18.89 29.90
C PRO A 31 -16.04 17.80 30.91
N GLY A 32 -15.85 18.21 32.17
CA GLY A 32 -16.21 17.48 33.41
C GLY A 32 -15.38 16.30 33.96
N ARG A 33 -14.48 16.59 34.93
CA ARG A 33 -14.01 15.79 36.10
C ARG A 33 -13.31 14.43 35.85
N GLN A 34 -12.10 14.11 36.34
CA GLN A 34 -11.19 14.68 37.35
C GLN A 34 -9.71 14.58 36.89
N ALA A 35 -8.90 15.55 37.35
CA ALA A 35 -7.44 15.56 37.47
C ALA A 35 -6.59 15.18 36.23
N ASN A 36 -6.78 15.90 35.13
CA ASN A 36 -5.85 15.95 33.99
C ASN A 36 -5.16 17.32 33.99
N GLN A 37 -3.85 17.36 34.23
CA GLN A 37 -3.03 18.56 33.99
C GLN A 37 -3.35 19.08 32.57
N ALA A 38 -3.93 20.27 32.51
CA ALA A 38 -4.23 20.95 31.27
C ALA A 38 -2.95 21.67 30.85
N LEU A 39 -2.34 21.25 29.73
CA LEU A 39 -1.27 22.03 29.12
C LEU A 39 -1.90 23.33 28.58
N PRO A 40 -1.46 24.51 29.03
CA PRO A 40 -1.95 25.78 28.52
C PRO A 40 -1.21 26.11 27.21
N GLY A 41 -1.93 26.48 26.14
CA GLY A 41 -1.28 27.01 24.93
C GLY A 41 -2.00 26.72 23.61
N PRO A 42 -1.74 27.52 22.56
CA PRO A 42 -2.58 27.67 21.37
C PRO A 42 -2.43 26.47 20.45
N HIS A 43 -3.49 26.08 19.74
CA HIS A 43 -3.40 25.63 18.35
C HIS A 43 -2.07 24.94 17.95
N ILE A 44 -1.86 23.71 18.45
CA ILE A 44 -0.61 22.98 18.27
C ILE A 44 -0.72 22.11 17.02
N LYS A 45 0.33 22.08 16.18
CA LYS A 45 0.40 21.09 15.09
C LYS A 45 0.51 19.70 15.69
N VAL A 46 -0.05 18.71 15.03
CA VAL A 46 -0.07 17.34 15.55
C VAL A 46 1.35 16.79 15.77
N GLU A 47 2.31 17.20 14.95
CA GLU A 47 3.72 16.84 15.06
C GLU A 47 4.37 17.44 16.32
N ASP A 48 4.07 18.69 16.62
CA ASP A 48 4.56 19.40 17.81
C ASP A 48 3.93 18.89 19.11
N LEU A 49 2.85 18.11 19.02
CA LEU A 49 2.23 17.45 20.17
C LEU A 49 3.06 16.25 20.64
N VAL A 50 3.76 15.55 19.73
CA VAL A 50 4.44 14.28 20.04
C VAL A 50 5.51 14.44 21.13
N PRO A 51 6.38 15.46 21.09
CA PRO A 51 7.38 15.70 22.15
C PRO A 51 6.77 16.06 23.52
N LEU A 52 5.52 16.53 23.54
CA LEU A 52 4.83 16.96 24.77
C LEU A 52 4.15 15.80 25.50
N ILE A 53 4.04 14.63 24.87
CA ILE A 53 3.41 13.46 25.47
C ILE A 53 4.45 12.75 26.35
N PRO A 54 4.17 12.55 27.64
CA PRO A 54 5.10 11.84 28.51
C PRO A 54 5.21 10.37 28.09
N ALA A 55 6.42 9.81 28.19
CA ALA A 55 6.71 8.44 27.73
C ALA A 55 5.80 7.37 28.38
N ASN A 56 5.38 7.59 29.63
CA ASN A 56 4.47 6.70 30.35
C ASN A 56 3.04 6.63 29.79
N ALA A 57 2.66 7.57 28.92
CA ALA A 57 1.36 7.59 28.27
C ALA A 57 1.31 6.63 27.06
N PHE A 58 2.46 6.19 26.56
CA PHE A 58 2.55 5.19 25.49
C PHE A 58 2.38 3.79 26.07
N ARG A 59 1.55 2.98 25.41
CA ARG A 59 1.34 1.57 25.76
C ARG A 59 1.90 0.68 24.66
N LEU A 60 2.58 -0.38 25.07
CA LEU A 60 3.01 -1.43 24.16
C LEU A 60 1.78 -2.19 23.64
N LEU A 61 1.67 -2.30 22.32
CA LEU A 61 0.69 -3.08 21.60
C LEU A 61 1.41 -4.04 20.65
N GLU A 62 0.89 -5.24 20.49
CA GLU A 62 1.39 -6.21 19.52
C GLU A 62 0.32 -6.47 18.47
N VAL A 63 0.61 -6.16 17.21
CA VAL A 63 -0.32 -6.35 16.08
C VAL A 63 0.41 -7.14 15.01
N GLU A 64 -0.16 -8.30 14.62
CA GLU A 64 0.42 -9.20 13.60
C GLU A 64 1.90 -9.57 13.89
N GLY A 65 2.22 -9.80 15.17
CA GLY A 65 3.58 -10.17 15.62
C GLY A 65 4.59 -9.02 15.66
N LYS A 66 4.16 -7.78 15.39
CA LYS A 66 4.98 -6.57 15.49
C LYS A 66 4.58 -5.72 16.69
N LYS A 67 5.58 -5.19 17.38
CA LYS A 67 5.42 -4.35 18.57
C LYS A 67 5.36 -2.88 18.21
N TYR A 68 4.39 -2.18 18.79
CA TYR A 68 4.16 -0.76 18.59
C TYR A 68 3.95 -0.07 19.93
N TRP A 69 4.57 1.09 20.12
CA TRP A 69 4.32 1.94 21.28
C TRP A 69 3.34 3.03 20.93
N CYS A 70 2.14 2.95 21.50
CA CYS A 70 1.01 3.73 21.03
C CYS A 70 0.42 4.62 22.11
N PHE A 71 0.15 5.86 21.72
CA PHE A 71 -0.65 6.81 22.48
C PHE A 71 -1.95 7.05 21.73
N SER A 72 -3.10 7.01 22.42
CA SER A 72 -4.38 7.35 21.80
C SER A 72 -5.18 8.34 22.62
N ARG A 73 -5.81 9.30 21.95
CA ARG A 73 -6.67 10.30 22.60
C ARG A 73 -7.72 10.85 21.66
N ASN A 74 -8.90 11.13 22.20
CA ASN A 74 -9.94 11.85 21.47
C ASN A 74 -9.64 13.35 21.53
N VAL A 75 -9.58 13.98 20.35
CA VAL A 75 -9.25 15.38 20.15
C VAL A 75 -10.26 16.02 19.21
N THR A 76 -10.39 17.35 19.22
CA THR A 76 -11.24 18.05 18.24
C THR A 76 -10.34 18.78 17.26
N ILE A 77 -10.51 18.54 15.96
CA ILE A 77 -9.81 19.27 14.91
C ILE A 77 -10.83 20.22 14.28
N PRO A 78 -10.55 21.53 14.12
CA PRO A 78 -11.51 22.52 13.62
C PRO A 78 -12.15 22.13 12.29
N THR A 79 -11.39 21.51 11.39
CA THR A 79 -11.85 21.08 10.06
C THR A 79 -12.53 19.70 10.06
N LEU A 80 -12.17 18.81 10.98
CA LEU A 80 -12.63 17.41 10.98
C LEU A 80 -13.61 17.08 12.11
N GLY A 81 -13.85 18.02 13.04
CA GLY A 81 -14.64 17.79 14.24
C GLY A 81 -13.94 16.88 15.25
N LYS A 82 -14.72 16.15 16.05
CA LYS A 82 -14.18 15.20 17.04
C LYS A 82 -13.61 13.99 16.33
N VAL A 83 -12.36 13.68 16.62
CA VAL A 83 -11.63 12.55 16.06
C VAL A 83 -10.86 11.82 17.14
N ARG A 84 -10.54 10.56 16.89
CA ARG A 84 -9.60 9.77 17.67
C ARG A 84 -8.25 9.79 16.99
N LEU A 85 -7.25 10.20 17.73
CA LEU A 85 -5.87 10.30 17.31
C LEU A 85 -5.07 9.16 17.94
N VAL A 86 -4.25 8.49 17.13
CA VAL A 86 -3.31 7.45 17.55
C VAL A 86 -1.91 7.81 17.04
N ILE A 87 -0.95 7.92 17.93
CA ILE A 87 0.47 8.08 17.60
C ILE A 87 1.13 6.74 17.87
N SER A 88 1.89 6.22 16.91
CA SER A 88 2.58 4.94 16.99
C SER A 88 4.07 5.08 16.67
N PHE A 89 4.90 4.52 17.54
CA PHE A 89 6.33 4.28 17.32
C PHE A 89 6.57 2.78 17.12
N ASP A 90 7.54 2.46 16.27
CA ASP A 90 8.03 1.09 16.06
C ASP A 90 9.18 0.71 17.01
N ASN A 91 9.57 1.63 17.89
CA ASN A 91 10.70 1.47 18.80
C ASN A 91 10.34 1.83 20.25
N PRO A 92 11.00 1.19 21.24
CA PRO A 92 10.78 1.46 22.66
C PRO A 92 11.28 2.83 23.12
N GLU A 93 12.21 3.42 22.38
CA GLU A 93 12.85 4.69 22.76
C GLU A 93 11.96 5.91 22.51
N LEU A 94 10.85 5.74 21.78
CA LEU A 94 9.93 6.80 21.36
C LEU A 94 10.65 7.94 20.61
N LYS A 95 11.67 7.57 19.83
CA LYS A 95 12.51 8.51 19.07
C LYS A 95 12.48 8.18 17.59
N GLY A 96 12.75 9.20 16.78
CA GLY A 96 12.81 9.07 15.32
C GLY A 96 11.43 9.06 14.69
N ASN A 97 11.22 8.13 13.75
CA ASN A 97 10.02 8.10 12.93
C ASN A 97 8.82 7.62 13.74
N PHE A 98 7.68 8.31 13.55
CA PHE A 98 6.40 7.91 14.11
C PHE A 98 5.29 8.11 13.08
N VAL A 99 4.19 7.41 13.29
CA VAL A 99 3.00 7.51 12.45
C VAL A 99 1.86 8.10 13.28
N ILE A 100 1.19 9.10 12.73
CA ILE A 100 -0.06 9.63 13.29
C ILE A 100 -1.23 9.13 12.46
N LEU A 101 -2.15 8.42 13.12
CA LEU A 101 -3.41 7.95 12.56
C LEU A 101 -4.57 8.74 13.17
N VAL A 102 -5.52 9.14 12.34
CA VAL A 102 -6.70 9.91 12.74
C VAL A 102 -7.95 9.22 12.20
N THR A 103 -8.93 8.97 13.05
CA THR A 103 -10.22 8.38 12.66
C THR A 103 -11.41 9.12 13.28
N ASN A 104 -12.55 9.11 12.61
CA ASN A 104 -13.82 9.60 13.17
C ASN A 104 -14.45 8.58 14.14
N ARG A 105 -13.92 7.35 14.22
CA ARG A 105 -14.37 6.29 15.13
C ARG A 105 -13.78 6.51 16.53
N LEU A 106 -14.52 7.22 17.37
CA LEU A 106 -14.11 7.58 18.73
C LEU A 106 -14.04 6.38 19.68
N ASP A 107 -14.70 5.29 19.32
CA ASP A 107 -14.89 4.06 20.08
C ASP A 107 -13.81 3.00 19.82
N TRP A 108 -13.11 3.07 18.69
CA TRP A 108 -12.12 2.05 18.31
C TRP A 108 -10.87 2.07 19.19
N SER A 109 -10.36 0.89 19.54
CA SER A 109 -9.07 0.77 20.25
C SER A 109 -7.91 1.17 19.33
N ALA A 110 -6.78 1.58 19.93
CA ALA A 110 -5.57 1.90 19.16
C ALA A 110 -5.07 0.68 18.36
N GLU A 111 -5.18 -0.51 18.95
CA GLU A 111 -4.85 -1.79 18.30
C GLU A 111 -5.70 -2.00 17.03
N PHE A 112 -7.03 -1.84 17.13
CA PHE A 112 -7.92 -2.04 15.99
C PHE A 112 -7.69 -0.99 14.89
N ILE A 113 -7.40 0.25 15.27
CA ILE A 113 -7.03 1.32 14.32
C ILE A 113 -5.75 0.95 13.57
N ILE A 114 -4.71 0.48 14.27
CA ILE A 114 -3.44 0.06 13.65
C ILE A 114 -3.65 -1.15 12.76
N GLN A 115 -4.39 -2.16 13.22
CA GLN A 115 -4.69 -3.34 12.42
C GLN A 115 -5.46 -2.96 11.13
N THR A 116 -6.44 -2.06 11.24
CA THR A 116 -7.17 -1.55 10.08
C THR A 116 -6.25 -0.78 9.14
N TYR A 117 -5.34 0.01 9.70
CA TYR A 117 -4.35 0.75 8.93
C TYR A 117 -3.41 -0.17 8.15
N LEU A 118 -2.92 -1.25 8.76
CA LEU A 118 -2.02 -2.22 8.11
C LEU A 118 -2.63 -2.87 6.88
N ARG A 119 -3.97 -3.00 6.80
CA ARG A 119 -4.68 -3.49 5.61
C ARG A 119 -4.55 -2.59 4.38
N ARG A 120 -4.05 -1.35 4.54
CA ARG A 120 -3.74 -0.45 3.42
C ARG A 120 -2.47 -0.86 2.68
N TRP A 121 -1.47 -1.40 3.37
CA TRP A 121 -0.18 -1.74 2.79
C TRP A 121 -0.25 -2.69 1.58
N PRO A 122 -1.10 -3.75 1.59
CA PRO A 122 -1.32 -4.58 0.42
C PRO A 122 -1.79 -3.81 -0.83
N ILE A 123 -2.58 -2.75 -0.66
CA ILE A 123 -3.06 -1.92 -1.78
C ILE A 123 -1.90 -1.13 -2.40
N GLU A 124 -1.04 -0.55 -1.56
CA GLU A 124 0.12 0.20 -2.03
C GLU A 124 1.13 -0.71 -2.74
N THR A 125 1.38 -1.89 -2.17
CA THR A 125 2.23 -2.92 -2.78
C THR A 125 1.65 -3.38 -4.13
N PHE A 126 0.34 -3.63 -4.20
CA PHE A 126 -0.36 -3.95 -5.43
C PHE A 126 -0.14 -2.90 -6.53
N TYR A 127 -0.28 -1.61 -6.21
CA TYR A 127 -0.06 -0.55 -7.20
C TYR A 127 1.40 -0.45 -7.62
N GLN A 128 2.34 -0.61 -6.68
CA GLN A 128 3.77 -0.59 -6.97
C GLN A 128 4.15 -1.73 -7.93
N ASP A 129 3.69 -2.95 -7.65
CA ASP A 129 3.96 -4.13 -8.47
C ASP A 129 3.26 -4.05 -9.83
N SER A 130 2.00 -3.60 -9.85
CA SER A 130 1.22 -3.49 -11.09
C SER A 130 1.82 -2.46 -12.05
N LYS A 131 2.33 -1.33 -11.53
CA LYS A 131 3.05 -0.35 -12.35
C LYS A 131 4.40 -0.89 -12.80
N GLY A 132 5.20 -1.39 -11.86
CA GLY A 132 6.58 -1.79 -12.13
C GLY A 132 6.74 -3.08 -12.94
N GLN A 133 5.78 -4.00 -12.89
CA GLN A 133 5.89 -5.34 -13.51
C GLN A 133 4.82 -5.62 -14.56
N LEU A 134 3.68 -4.94 -14.52
CA LEU A 134 2.52 -5.23 -15.38
C LEU A 134 2.10 -4.06 -16.28
N GLY A 135 2.83 -2.95 -16.24
CA GLY A 135 2.56 -1.79 -17.10
C GLY A 135 1.22 -1.11 -16.82
N LEU A 136 0.78 -1.06 -15.55
CA LEU A 136 -0.49 -0.43 -15.17
C LEU A 136 -0.61 1.02 -15.65
N ASP A 137 0.50 1.76 -15.75
CA ASP A 137 0.58 3.14 -16.22
C ASP A 137 1.34 3.31 -17.54
N GLU A 138 1.67 2.22 -18.23
CA GLU A 138 2.38 2.24 -19.52
C GLU A 138 1.46 2.24 -20.75
N TYR A 139 0.14 2.21 -20.53
CA TYR A 139 -0.83 2.24 -21.61
C TYR A 139 -0.87 3.61 -22.30
N ARG A 140 -0.92 3.62 -23.64
CA ARG A 140 -1.03 4.86 -24.46
C ARG A 140 -2.39 5.03 -25.15
N MET A 141 -3.41 4.41 -24.59
CA MET A 141 -4.78 4.42 -25.12
C MET A 141 -5.45 5.78 -24.86
N ARG A 142 -6.34 6.21 -25.76
CA ARG A 142 -6.99 7.55 -25.72
C ARG A 142 -8.47 7.53 -25.31
N THR A 143 -9.08 6.35 -25.18
CA THR A 143 -10.50 6.21 -24.85
C THR A 143 -10.69 5.62 -23.46
N ALA A 144 -11.84 5.92 -22.86
CA ALA A 144 -12.09 5.51 -21.50
C ALA A 144 -12.26 4.00 -21.35
N GLU A 145 -13.01 3.43 -22.27
CA GLU A 145 -13.24 1.99 -22.38
C GLU A 145 -11.92 1.21 -22.52
N ALA A 146 -10.95 1.74 -23.26
CA ALA A 146 -9.69 1.05 -23.50
C ALA A 146 -8.82 0.99 -22.23
N PHE A 147 -8.74 2.07 -21.44
CA PHE A 147 -8.03 2.01 -20.15
C PHE A 147 -8.72 1.07 -19.15
N GLN A 148 -10.06 1.00 -19.16
CA GLN A 148 -10.79 0.07 -18.30
C GLN A 148 -10.47 -1.39 -18.63
N LYS A 149 -10.47 -1.74 -19.91
CA LYS A 149 -10.08 -3.08 -20.37
C LYS A 149 -8.64 -3.41 -19.99
N HIS A 150 -7.71 -2.47 -20.17
CA HIS A 150 -6.31 -2.63 -19.75
C HIS A 150 -6.19 -2.89 -18.25
N TRP A 151 -6.83 -2.06 -17.42
CA TRP A 151 -6.82 -2.25 -15.96
C TRP A 151 -7.40 -3.60 -15.55
N CYS A 152 -8.51 -4.03 -16.15
CA CYS A 152 -9.08 -5.35 -15.89
C CYS A 152 -8.08 -6.47 -16.21
N LEU A 153 -7.40 -6.41 -17.36
CA LEU A 153 -6.38 -7.40 -17.73
C LEU A 153 -5.19 -7.40 -16.77
N VAL A 154 -4.70 -6.23 -16.36
CA VAL A 154 -3.62 -6.10 -15.37
C VAL A 154 -4.05 -6.69 -14.02
N PHE A 155 -5.30 -6.47 -13.59
CA PHE A 155 -5.80 -6.98 -12.31
C PHE A 155 -5.94 -8.50 -12.34
N ILE A 156 -6.40 -9.06 -13.45
CA ILE A 156 -6.46 -10.51 -13.67
C ILE A 156 -5.05 -11.10 -13.67
N ALA A 157 -4.11 -10.51 -14.41
CA ALA A 157 -2.72 -10.97 -14.46
C ALA A 157 -2.05 -10.93 -13.08
N TYR A 158 -2.24 -9.83 -12.33
CA TYR A 158 -1.75 -9.72 -10.96
C TYR A 158 -2.34 -10.81 -10.07
N SER A 159 -3.63 -11.08 -10.18
CA SER A 159 -4.31 -12.11 -9.38
C SER A 159 -3.72 -13.51 -9.63
N PHE A 160 -3.45 -13.85 -10.89
CA PHE A 160 -2.78 -15.12 -11.24
C PHE A 160 -1.35 -15.21 -10.70
N LEU A 161 -0.57 -14.13 -10.83
CA LEU A 161 0.80 -14.09 -10.31
C LEU A 161 0.82 -14.20 -8.78
N HIS A 162 -0.11 -13.52 -8.11
CA HIS A 162 -0.26 -13.57 -6.67
C HIS A 162 -0.65 -14.99 -6.21
N LEU A 163 -1.59 -15.63 -6.90
CA LEU A 163 -1.97 -17.03 -6.64
C LEU A 163 -0.77 -17.96 -6.81
N HIS A 164 0.01 -17.83 -7.88
CA HIS A 164 1.21 -18.63 -8.10
C HIS A 164 2.26 -18.46 -6.99
N CYS A 165 2.44 -17.23 -6.50
CA CYS A 165 3.33 -16.95 -5.37
C CYS A 165 2.83 -17.59 -4.06
N LEU A 166 1.51 -17.63 -3.86
CA LEU A 166 0.88 -18.25 -2.68
C LEU A 166 0.90 -19.77 -2.71
N GLU A 167 0.62 -20.42 -3.85
CA GLU A 167 0.64 -21.89 -4.00
C GLU A 167 2.00 -22.48 -3.60
N LEU A 168 3.09 -21.80 -3.99
CA LEU A 168 4.44 -22.19 -3.57
C LEU A 168 4.63 -22.11 -2.05
N SER A 169 3.97 -21.15 -1.41
CA SER A 169 4.05 -20.89 0.03
C SER A 169 3.30 -21.96 0.83
N PHE A 170 2.11 -22.36 0.37
CA PHE A 170 1.35 -23.49 0.94
C PHE A 170 2.09 -24.83 0.81
N ALA A 171 2.68 -25.10 -0.36
CA ALA A 171 3.43 -26.34 -0.61
C ALA A 171 4.68 -26.50 0.28
N LYS A 172 5.21 -25.40 0.84
CA LYS A 172 6.41 -25.42 1.70
C LYS A 172 6.13 -25.10 3.17
N GLY A 173 4.87 -25.00 3.58
CA GLY A 173 4.50 -24.72 4.98
C GLY A 173 4.94 -23.35 5.50
N SER A 174 5.20 -22.38 4.62
CA SER A 174 5.60 -21.02 5.01
C SER A 174 4.49 -20.01 4.72
N ALA A 175 4.19 -19.12 5.68
CA ALA A 175 3.14 -18.10 5.54
C ALA A 175 3.55 -16.88 4.70
N LEU A 176 4.81 -16.80 4.23
CA LEU A 176 5.33 -15.68 3.45
C LEU A 176 5.48 -16.06 1.97
N PRO A 177 5.16 -15.14 1.03
CA PRO A 177 5.42 -15.36 -0.39
C PRO A 177 6.90 -15.71 -0.60
N LEU A 178 7.16 -16.90 -1.14
CA LEU A 178 8.52 -17.36 -1.43
C LEU A 178 9.19 -16.62 -2.60
N LYS A 179 8.39 -15.88 -3.38
CA LYS A 179 8.81 -15.12 -4.55
C LYS A 179 8.07 -13.78 -4.58
N SER A 180 8.76 -12.74 -4.99
CA SER A 180 8.17 -11.46 -5.36
C SER A 180 7.37 -11.59 -6.66
N ILE A 181 6.39 -10.69 -6.87
CA ILE A 181 5.64 -10.63 -8.13
C ILE A 181 6.58 -10.45 -9.33
N GLY A 182 7.64 -9.64 -9.19
CA GLY A 182 8.63 -9.47 -10.25
C GLY A 182 9.42 -10.73 -10.59
N GLU A 183 9.74 -11.59 -9.60
CA GLU A 183 10.36 -12.89 -9.87
C GLU A 183 9.40 -13.83 -10.59
N ALA A 184 8.14 -13.87 -10.19
CA ALA A 184 7.12 -14.65 -10.88
C ALA A 184 6.95 -14.20 -12.33
N CYS A 185 6.88 -12.89 -12.59
CA CYS A 185 6.84 -12.35 -13.96
C CYS A 185 8.05 -12.81 -14.80
N ARG A 186 9.27 -12.66 -14.27
CA ARG A 186 10.50 -13.06 -14.99
C ARG A 186 10.52 -14.56 -15.27
N GLN A 187 10.12 -15.38 -14.30
CA GLN A 187 10.07 -16.82 -14.47
C GLN A 187 9.06 -17.22 -15.55
N GLN A 188 7.87 -16.61 -15.56
CA GLN A 188 6.88 -16.87 -16.61
C GLN A 188 7.39 -16.43 -17.98
N GLY A 189 8.06 -15.28 -18.07
CA GLY A 189 8.73 -14.84 -19.29
C GLY A 189 9.77 -15.86 -19.79
N GLN A 190 10.63 -16.36 -18.90
CA GLN A 190 11.63 -17.38 -19.24
C GLN A 190 10.99 -18.70 -19.70
N ALA A 191 9.91 -19.12 -19.05
CA ALA A 191 9.17 -20.33 -19.41
C ALA A 191 8.55 -20.26 -20.81
N LEU A 192 8.26 -19.05 -21.32
CA LEU A 192 7.77 -18.85 -22.69
C LEU A 192 8.91 -18.77 -23.72
N VAL A 193 10.09 -18.31 -23.32
CA VAL A 193 11.26 -18.23 -24.21
C VAL A 193 11.74 -19.63 -24.64
N GLN A 194 11.73 -20.59 -23.73
CA GLN A 194 12.15 -21.97 -24.05
C GLN A 194 11.32 -22.62 -25.18
N PRO A 195 9.98 -22.71 -25.11
CA PRO A 195 9.18 -23.30 -26.18
C PRO A 195 9.26 -22.46 -27.47
N LEU A 196 9.43 -21.14 -27.37
CA LEU A 196 9.65 -20.29 -28.54
C LEU A 196 10.93 -20.67 -29.29
N ILE A 197 12.04 -20.89 -28.56
CA ILE A 197 13.31 -21.32 -29.16
C ILE A 197 13.15 -22.68 -29.85
N LEU A 198 12.46 -23.63 -29.20
CA LEU A 198 12.19 -24.95 -29.78
C LEU A 198 11.35 -24.86 -31.05
N MET A 199 10.28 -24.05 -31.05
CA MET A 199 9.45 -23.81 -32.22
C MET A 199 10.25 -23.22 -33.39
N VAL A 200 11.10 -22.23 -33.12
CA VAL A 200 11.98 -21.63 -34.14
C VAL A 200 12.96 -22.66 -34.70
N HIS A 201 13.56 -23.47 -33.83
CA HIS A 201 14.46 -24.55 -34.24
C HIS A 201 13.76 -25.56 -35.16
N ASP A 202 12.54 -25.98 -34.83
CA ASP A 202 11.80 -26.97 -35.60
C ASP A 202 11.41 -26.46 -36.99
N LEU A 203 10.99 -25.19 -37.08
CA LEU A 203 10.67 -24.54 -38.36
C LEU A 203 11.91 -24.45 -39.27
N LEU A 204 13.04 -24.02 -38.73
CA LEU A 204 14.30 -23.96 -39.49
C LEU A 204 14.77 -25.35 -39.93
N SER A 205 14.61 -26.36 -39.06
CA SER A 205 14.96 -27.75 -39.36
C SER A 205 14.06 -28.36 -40.44
N ALA A 206 12.81 -27.88 -40.56
CA ALA A 206 11.87 -28.25 -41.62
C ALA A 206 12.15 -27.55 -42.97
N GLY A 207 13.16 -26.67 -43.04
CA GLY A 207 13.56 -25.97 -44.26
C GLY A 207 12.87 -24.62 -44.47
N GLU A 208 12.15 -24.09 -43.48
CA GLU A 208 11.63 -22.72 -43.54
C GLU A 208 12.78 -21.71 -43.59
N SER A 209 12.64 -20.69 -44.42
CA SER A 209 13.61 -19.60 -44.48
C SER A 209 13.55 -18.73 -43.22
N VAL A 210 14.69 -18.18 -42.81
CA VAL A 210 14.79 -17.25 -41.67
C VAL A 210 13.81 -16.08 -41.83
N ASP A 211 13.65 -15.55 -43.04
CA ASP A 211 12.70 -14.46 -43.33
C ASP A 211 11.23 -14.87 -43.17
N SER A 212 10.89 -16.14 -43.43
CA SER A 212 9.55 -16.70 -43.21
C SER A 212 9.25 -16.79 -41.72
N VAL A 213 10.18 -17.38 -40.95
CA VAL A 213 10.06 -17.53 -39.49
C VAL A 213 10.02 -16.16 -38.79
N PHE A 214 10.88 -15.23 -39.20
CA PHE A 214 10.87 -13.88 -38.65
C PHE A 214 9.54 -13.17 -38.93
N ARG A 215 9.02 -13.27 -40.16
CA ARG A 215 7.68 -12.74 -40.47
C ARG A 215 6.62 -13.38 -39.59
N LEU A 216 6.61 -14.71 -39.42
CA LEU A 216 5.66 -15.41 -38.56
C LEU A 216 5.68 -14.89 -37.12
N LEU A 217 6.87 -14.75 -36.52
CA LEU A 217 7.06 -14.28 -35.14
C LEU A 217 6.51 -12.86 -34.90
N PHE A 218 6.63 -11.99 -35.90
CA PHE A 218 6.23 -10.58 -35.81
C PHE A 218 4.98 -10.27 -36.64
N THR A 219 4.26 -11.29 -37.11
CA THR A 219 3.02 -11.05 -37.84
C THR A 219 2.05 -10.41 -36.86
N LYS A 220 1.68 -9.15 -37.08
CA LYS A 220 0.58 -8.53 -36.32
C LYS A 220 -0.63 -9.46 -36.49
N GLN A 221 -1.13 -10.01 -35.39
CA GLN A 221 -2.49 -10.54 -35.37
C GLN A 221 -3.40 -9.35 -35.69
N ALA A 222 -3.81 -9.26 -36.96
CA ALA A 222 -4.92 -8.43 -37.37
C ALA A 222 -6.16 -9.07 -36.73
N ILE A 223 -6.40 -8.75 -35.46
CA ILE A 223 -7.66 -9.07 -34.80
C ILE A 223 -8.68 -8.18 -35.51
N SER A 224 -9.38 -8.76 -36.49
CA SER A 224 -10.62 -8.21 -37.01
C SER A 224 -11.63 -8.24 -35.87
N LEU A 225 -11.82 -7.09 -35.22
CA LEU A 225 -12.96 -6.82 -34.36
C LEU A 225 -14.17 -6.44 -35.22
#